data_AF-A0A9P8BCZ1-F1
#
_entry.id   AF-A0A9P8BCZ1-F1
#
_cell.length_a   1.000
_cell.length_b   1.000
_cell.length_c   1.000
_cell.angle_alpha   90.00
_cell.angle_beta   90.00
_cell.angle_gamma   90.00
#
_symmetry.space_group_name_H-M   'P 1'
#
loop_
_entity.id
_entity.type
_entity.pdbx_description
1 polymer ?
#
loop_
_entity_poly.entity_id
_entity_poly.type
_entity_poly.pdbx_seq_one_letter_code
_entity_poly.pdbx_strand_id
1 'polypeptide(L)'
;METLDSASLALVIILDALDECDDAYATTLLRLFGKLVGKLPHQVKLFMTSRGEPHLQQCYKSDPLEAQLEIRSMGDENVELVEDDISAYFKDRLPDMVGQWIAEPSDWPGDEKRRALVNKTQDLFICATTVARMIADPRSRDPERQLDDILSSDSICLDDMYAQILDRACPPGSDDDLVDLFRNVLGALVVARVPINIHTLASLLSPDESQDHQFVQHIRTRVLSYLQAVLIIPSVEVPKIAQDAEPIRFIRTSFVDYLTNHSRGDPRFLLDPGEQHEQLAIGCLRRMRDLKRNMCDLDPLLLNSEVANLEQRIRDSMSPGLQYACAQMSVHVTYREWRGPRIGEGVRHHETSVLAGRAQLDGEGSRSG
;
A
#
# COMPACT_ATOMS: atom_id res chain seq x y z
N MET A 1 5.41 34.18 20.82
CA MET A 1 4.31 33.21 20.97
C MET A 1 3.04 34.03 20.97
N GLU A 2 2.63 34.46 19.77
CA GLU A 2 1.45 35.31 19.60
C GLU A 2 0.19 34.47 19.81
N THR A 3 -0.70 35.01 20.63
CA THR A 3 -1.97 34.45 21.05
C THR A 3 -2.96 34.46 19.88
N LEU A 4 -3.31 33.28 19.39
CA LEU A 4 -4.44 33.07 18.49
C LEU A 4 -5.74 33.25 19.30
N ASP A 5 -6.34 34.44 19.24
CA ASP A 5 -7.70 34.65 19.71
C ASP A 5 -8.52 35.37 18.64
N SER A 6 -9.08 34.58 17.71
CA SER A 6 -10.33 34.86 17.00
C SER A 6 -10.80 33.57 16.30
N ALA A 7 -11.98 33.08 16.69
CA ALA A 7 -12.56 31.77 16.36
C ALA A 7 -11.66 30.57 16.76
N SER A 8 -11.88 30.02 17.96
CA SER A 8 -11.17 28.85 18.48
C SER A 8 -11.47 27.59 17.67
N LEU A 9 -10.84 27.46 16.50
CA LEU A 9 -10.87 26.27 15.68
C LEU A 9 -10.34 25.10 16.51
N ALA A 10 -11.22 24.14 16.82
CA ALA A 10 -10.82 22.90 17.43
C ALA A 10 -10.02 22.09 16.38
N LEU A 11 -8.78 21.76 16.69
CA LEU A 11 -7.94 20.91 15.86
C LEU A 11 -8.12 19.47 16.32
N VAL A 12 -8.62 18.60 15.45
CA VAL A 12 -8.69 17.16 15.71
C VAL A 12 -7.59 16.46 14.92
N ILE A 13 -6.71 15.73 15.61
CA ILE A 13 -5.70 14.87 15.02
C ILE A 13 -6.25 13.44 15.05
N ILE A 14 -6.35 12.81 13.88
CA ILE A 14 -6.82 11.43 13.73
C ILE A 14 -5.63 10.57 13.34
N LEU A 15 -5.34 9.53 14.13
CA LEU A 15 -4.38 8.49 13.79
C LEU A 15 -5.16 7.22 13.52
N ASP A 16 -5.25 6.85 12.24
CA ASP A 16 -5.99 5.67 11.83
C ASP A 16 -5.07 4.44 11.81
N ALA A 17 -5.59 3.30 12.27
CA ALA A 17 -4.97 1.98 12.24
C ALA A 17 -3.53 1.95 12.79
N LEU A 18 -3.35 2.36 14.04
CA LEU A 18 -2.03 2.46 14.68
C LEU A 18 -1.27 1.12 14.73
N ASP A 19 -1.99 0.00 14.74
CA ASP A 19 -1.46 -1.37 14.67
C ASP A 19 -0.80 -1.72 13.33
N GLU A 20 -1.01 -0.94 12.27
CA GLU A 20 -0.35 -1.12 10.97
C GLU A 20 1.07 -0.51 10.94
N CYS A 21 1.50 0.13 12.04
CA CYS A 21 2.89 0.56 12.22
C CYS A 21 3.73 -0.58 12.80
N ASP A 22 5.06 -0.59 12.59
CA ASP A 22 5.90 -1.52 13.36
C ASP A 22 5.66 -1.35 14.87
N ASP A 23 5.58 -2.46 15.60
CA ASP A 23 5.28 -2.50 17.05
C ASP A 23 6.09 -1.47 17.85
N ALA A 24 7.38 -1.33 17.52
CA ALA A 24 8.29 -0.40 18.18
C ALA A 24 7.94 1.07 17.90
N TYR A 25 7.55 1.40 16.66
CA TYR A 25 7.11 2.73 16.28
C TYR A 25 5.74 3.05 16.89
N ALA A 26 4.78 2.13 16.79
CA ALA A 26 3.45 2.29 17.38
C ALA A 26 3.54 2.57 18.90
N THR A 27 4.32 1.75 19.60
CA THR A 27 4.60 1.92 21.04
C THR A 27 5.27 3.26 21.36
N THR A 28 6.23 3.68 20.53
CA THR A 28 6.93 4.96 20.71
C THR A 28 5.99 6.14 20.51
N LEU A 29 5.16 6.10 19.48
CA LEU A 29 4.14 7.12 19.21
C LEU A 29 3.16 7.23 20.38
N LEU A 30 2.63 6.12 20.87
CA LEU A 30 1.73 6.13 22.04
C LEU A 30 2.38 6.80 23.24
N ARG A 31 3.61 6.43 23.59
CA ARG A 31 4.33 7.04 24.72
C ARG A 31 4.59 8.53 24.52
N LEU A 32 4.84 8.96 23.27
CA LEU A 32 4.99 10.38 22.95
C LEU A 32 3.66 11.12 23.14
N PHE A 33 2.55 10.60 22.60
CA PHE A 33 1.23 11.20 22.79
C PHE A 33 0.84 11.25 24.26
N GLY A 34 1.09 10.19 25.04
CA GLY A 34 0.85 10.21 26.49
C GLY A 34 1.65 11.23 27.29
N LYS A 35 2.77 11.75 26.74
CA LYS A 35 3.52 12.85 27.35
C LYS A 35 3.06 14.22 26.87
N LEU A 36 2.42 14.28 25.71
CA LEU A 36 2.02 15.51 25.03
C LEU A 36 0.58 15.89 25.34
N VAL A 37 -0.34 14.93 25.46
CA VAL A 37 -1.79 15.17 25.61
C VAL A 37 -2.08 16.11 26.79
N GLY A 38 -1.47 15.88 27.96
CA GLY A 38 -1.60 16.80 29.12
C GLY A 38 -0.98 18.20 28.94
N LYS A 39 -0.22 18.44 27.87
CA LYS A 39 0.43 19.73 27.55
C LYS A 39 -0.19 20.42 26.33
N LEU A 40 -1.08 19.75 25.60
CA LEU A 40 -1.72 20.33 24.42
C LEU A 40 -2.77 21.36 24.86
N PRO A 41 -3.00 22.43 24.06
CA PRO A 41 -4.13 23.32 24.28
C PRO A 41 -5.45 22.56 24.26
N HIS A 42 -6.44 22.98 25.05
CA HIS A 42 -7.76 22.33 25.12
C HIS A 42 -8.51 22.27 23.77
N GLN A 43 -8.11 23.09 22.80
CA GLN A 43 -8.65 23.07 21.44
C GLN A 43 -8.12 21.91 20.59
N VAL A 44 -7.06 21.21 21.03
CA VAL A 44 -6.48 20.07 20.32
C VAL A 44 -7.03 18.77 20.88
N LYS A 45 -7.68 17.96 20.03
CA LYS A 45 -8.18 16.63 20.38
C LYS A 45 -7.44 15.57 19.58
N LEU A 46 -7.18 14.43 20.21
CA LEU A 46 -6.54 13.28 19.58
C LEU A 46 -7.55 12.12 19.53
N PHE A 47 -7.74 11.54 18.35
CA PHE A 47 -8.54 10.34 18.15
C PHE A 47 -7.67 9.29 17.47
N MET A 48 -7.63 8.09 18.01
CA MET A 48 -6.76 7.01 17.52
C MET A 48 -7.59 5.75 17.37
N THR A 49 -7.41 5.03 16.27
CA THR A 49 -7.98 3.70 16.06
C THR A 49 -6.85 2.68 16.02
N SER A 50 -7.10 1.49 16.56
CA SER A 50 -6.20 0.34 16.41
C SER A 50 -6.96 -0.96 16.63
N ARG A 51 -6.38 -2.08 16.17
CA ARG A 51 -6.76 -3.40 16.68
C ARG A 51 -6.37 -3.56 18.14
N GLY A 52 -7.04 -4.49 18.81
CA GLY A 52 -6.79 -4.85 20.20
C GLY A 52 -5.52 -5.68 20.40
N GLU A 53 -4.39 -5.28 19.82
CA GLU A 53 -3.16 -6.06 19.86
C GLU A 53 -2.53 -6.08 21.26
N PRO A 54 -2.00 -7.23 21.74
CA PRO A 54 -1.48 -7.34 23.10
C PRO A 54 -0.42 -6.29 23.46
N HIS A 55 0.46 -5.96 22.50
CA HIS A 55 1.56 -5.02 22.72
C HIS A 55 1.05 -3.58 22.91
N LEU A 56 0.01 -3.17 22.16
CA LEU A 56 -0.67 -1.88 22.34
C LEU A 56 -1.50 -1.85 23.62
N GLN A 57 -2.25 -2.93 23.91
CA GLN A 57 -3.02 -3.07 25.14
C GLN A 57 -2.16 -2.93 26.39
N GLN A 58 -0.94 -3.47 26.39
CA GLN A 58 -0.01 -3.30 27.48
C GLN A 58 0.46 -1.85 27.63
N CYS A 59 0.70 -1.15 26.52
CA CYS A 59 1.10 0.26 26.54
C CYS A 59 -0.01 1.16 27.06
N TYR A 60 -1.27 0.90 26.68
CA TYR A 60 -2.43 1.63 27.15
C TYR A 60 -2.62 1.57 28.67
N LYS A 61 -2.29 0.43 29.28
CA LYS A 61 -2.38 0.20 30.74
C LYS A 61 -1.17 0.74 31.51
N SER A 62 -0.25 1.44 30.87
CA SER A 62 0.92 2.03 31.55
C SER A 62 0.61 3.45 32.05
N ASP A 63 1.01 3.76 33.28
CA ASP A 63 0.97 5.12 33.82
C ASP A 63 2.03 5.98 33.08
N PRO A 64 1.70 7.16 32.48
CA PRO A 64 0.49 7.98 32.65
C PRO A 64 -0.51 7.95 31.48
N LEU A 65 -0.43 6.96 30.59
CA LEU A 65 -1.34 6.83 29.44
C LEU A 65 -2.77 6.50 29.87
N GLU A 66 -2.93 5.57 30.82
CA GLU A 66 -4.24 5.15 31.32
C GLU A 66 -5.07 6.30 31.90
N ALA A 67 -4.40 7.27 32.54
CA ALA A 67 -5.06 8.45 33.11
C ALA A 67 -5.42 9.53 32.07
N GLN A 68 -4.83 9.49 30.88
CA GLN A 68 -4.95 10.53 29.86
C GLN A 68 -5.76 10.10 28.62
N LEU A 69 -5.95 8.80 28.42
CA LEU A 69 -6.65 8.26 27.26
C LEU A 69 -7.98 7.64 27.65
N GLU A 70 -9.03 8.01 26.92
CA GLU A 70 -10.29 7.29 26.96
C GLU A 70 -10.24 6.16 25.95
N ILE A 71 -10.24 4.92 26.44
CA ILE A 71 -10.16 3.73 25.60
C ILE A 71 -11.55 3.13 25.46
N ARG A 72 -12.01 2.99 24.22
CA ARG A 72 -13.27 2.35 23.86
C ARG A 72 -12.96 1.11 23.05
N SER A 73 -13.17 -0.06 23.64
CA SER A 73 -13.15 -1.32 22.88
C SER A 73 -14.51 -1.48 22.20
N MET A 74 -14.50 -1.71 20.88
CA MET A 74 -15.72 -1.95 20.10
C MET A 74 -16.01 -3.45 19.91
N GLY A 75 -15.47 -4.33 20.77
CA GLY A 75 -15.49 -5.78 20.56
C GLY A 75 -16.89 -6.44 20.66
N ASP A 76 -17.11 -7.41 19.76
CA ASP A 76 -17.96 -8.62 19.73
C ASP A 76 -19.36 -8.69 20.37
N GLU A 77 -19.91 -7.61 20.94
CA GLU A 77 -21.19 -7.72 21.64
C GLU A 77 -22.42 -7.79 20.72
N ASN A 78 -22.27 -7.68 19.39
CA ASN A 78 -23.41 -7.73 18.46
C ASN A 78 -23.06 -8.26 17.06
N VAL A 79 -22.80 -9.56 16.91
CA VAL A 79 -22.64 -10.19 15.58
C VAL A 79 -23.87 -9.93 14.68
N GLU A 80 -25.07 -9.96 15.25
CA GLU A 80 -26.31 -9.64 14.54
C GLU A 80 -26.31 -8.21 13.95
N LEU A 81 -25.66 -7.24 14.60
CA LEU A 81 -25.52 -5.88 14.03
C LEU A 81 -24.57 -5.86 12.83
N VAL A 82 -23.53 -6.72 12.81
CA VAL A 82 -22.58 -6.77 11.70
C VAL A 82 -23.22 -7.38 10.46
N GLU A 83 -23.97 -8.48 10.62
CA GLU A 83 -24.73 -9.09 9.52
C GLU A 83 -25.77 -8.12 8.96
N ASP A 84 -26.48 -7.39 9.82
CA ASP A 84 -27.46 -6.38 9.43
C ASP A 84 -26.80 -5.21 8.68
N ASP A 85 -25.66 -4.71 9.15
CA ASP A 85 -24.89 -3.65 8.48
C ASP A 85 -24.37 -4.09 7.11
N ILE A 86 -23.87 -5.32 6.98
CA ILE A 86 -23.42 -5.88 5.69
C ILE A 86 -24.62 -6.08 4.75
N SER A 87 -25.74 -6.58 5.25
CA SER A 87 -26.98 -6.72 4.49
C SER A 87 -27.49 -5.38 3.98
N ALA A 88 -27.48 -4.35 4.84
CA ALA A 88 -27.83 -2.98 4.48
C ALA A 88 -26.87 -2.41 3.43
N TYR A 89 -25.56 -2.64 3.59
CA TYR A 89 -24.55 -2.28 2.60
C TYR A 89 -24.85 -2.89 1.22
N PHE A 90 -25.12 -4.20 1.14
CA PHE A 90 -25.44 -4.82 -0.14
C PHE A 90 -26.74 -4.26 -0.75
N LYS A 91 -27.76 -4.07 0.08
CA LYS A 91 -29.06 -3.54 -0.35
C LYS A 91 -28.95 -2.13 -0.94
N ASP A 92 -28.14 -1.28 -0.34
CA ASP A 92 -27.97 0.11 -0.79
C ASP A 92 -26.97 0.19 -1.95
N ARG A 93 -25.83 -0.50 -1.83
CA ARG A 93 -24.68 -0.27 -2.70
C ARG A 93 -24.69 -1.06 -3.99
N LEU A 94 -25.21 -2.29 -4.00
CA LEU A 94 -25.25 -3.09 -5.23
C LEU A 94 -26.08 -2.41 -6.33
N PRO A 95 -27.32 -1.93 -6.06
CA PRO A 95 -28.14 -1.26 -7.07
C PRO A 95 -27.43 -0.07 -7.74
N ASP A 96 -26.74 0.76 -6.95
CA ASP A 96 -25.94 1.89 -7.42
C ASP A 96 -24.83 1.45 -8.39
N MET A 97 -24.15 0.36 -8.06
CA MET A 97 -22.98 -0.11 -8.82
C MET A 97 -23.37 -0.82 -10.12
N VAL A 98 -24.51 -1.50 -10.13
CA VAL A 98 -24.94 -2.36 -11.26
C VAL A 98 -26.07 -1.77 -12.09
N GLY A 99 -26.62 -0.61 -11.69
CA GLY A 99 -27.87 -0.07 -12.25
C GLY A 99 -27.87 0.18 -13.75
N GLN A 100 -26.70 0.29 -14.38
CA GLN A 100 -26.57 0.39 -15.84
C GLN A 100 -26.68 -0.95 -16.59
N TRP A 101 -26.61 -2.08 -15.89
CA TRP A 101 -26.66 -3.44 -16.45
C TRP A 101 -27.87 -4.24 -15.99
N ILE A 102 -28.61 -3.77 -14.98
CA ILE A 102 -29.81 -4.42 -14.46
C ILE A 102 -31.03 -3.54 -14.76
N ALA A 103 -32.10 -4.15 -15.28
CA ALA A 103 -33.32 -3.42 -15.63
C ALA A 103 -34.11 -2.92 -14.40
N GLU A 104 -34.11 -3.69 -13.30
CA GLU A 104 -34.79 -3.35 -12.03
C GLU A 104 -33.80 -3.46 -10.85
N PRO A 105 -32.91 -2.45 -10.67
CA PRO A 105 -31.83 -2.56 -9.69
C PRO A 105 -32.31 -2.46 -8.23
N SER A 106 -33.42 -1.76 -7.96
CA SER A 106 -33.81 -1.37 -6.59
C SER A 106 -34.13 -2.54 -5.66
N ASP A 107 -34.63 -3.65 -6.21
CA ASP A 107 -34.95 -4.86 -5.46
C ASP A 107 -33.92 -5.98 -5.68
N TRP A 108 -32.92 -5.75 -6.54
CA TRP A 108 -31.86 -6.70 -6.83
C TRP A 108 -30.82 -6.75 -5.70
N PRO A 109 -30.29 -7.93 -5.30
CA PRO A 109 -30.49 -9.26 -5.89
C PRO A 109 -31.63 -10.08 -5.27
N GLY A 110 -32.52 -9.45 -4.50
CA GLY A 110 -33.53 -10.13 -3.69
C GLY A 110 -32.99 -10.64 -2.35
N ASP A 111 -33.90 -10.91 -1.42
CA ASP A 111 -33.57 -11.22 -0.02
C ASP A 111 -32.80 -12.54 0.17
N GLU A 112 -33.09 -13.56 -0.65
CA GLU A 112 -32.44 -14.86 -0.57
C GLU A 112 -30.97 -14.79 -0.97
N LYS A 113 -30.68 -14.27 -2.17
CA LYS A 113 -29.30 -14.11 -2.66
C LYS A 113 -28.51 -13.15 -1.78
N ARG A 114 -29.14 -12.08 -1.28
CA ARG A 114 -28.48 -11.14 -0.35
C ARG A 114 -28.07 -11.82 0.96
N ARG A 115 -28.92 -12.66 1.56
CA ARG A 115 -28.56 -13.43 2.76
C ARG A 115 -27.40 -14.39 2.49
N ALA A 116 -27.40 -15.05 1.33
CA ALA A 116 -26.30 -15.91 0.93
C ALA A 116 -24.99 -15.13 0.75
N LEU A 117 -25.04 -13.89 0.24
CA LEU A 117 -23.89 -13.00 0.19
C LEU A 117 -23.38 -12.63 1.58
N VAL A 118 -24.26 -12.24 2.51
CA VAL A 118 -23.87 -11.93 3.91
C VAL A 118 -23.10 -13.10 4.51
N ASN A 119 -23.64 -14.32 4.42
CA ASN A 119 -22.97 -15.52 4.93
C ASN A 119 -21.58 -15.76 4.31
N LYS A 120 -21.38 -15.44 3.03
CA LYS A 120 -20.08 -15.56 2.35
C LYS A 120 -19.03 -14.58 2.84
N THR A 121 -19.42 -13.51 3.52
CA THR A 121 -18.48 -12.48 3.98
C THR A 121 -17.81 -12.84 5.30
N GLN A 122 -18.31 -13.84 6.04
CA GLN A 122 -17.82 -14.21 7.37
C GLN A 122 -17.71 -13.01 8.32
N ASP A 123 -18.72 -12.13 8.30
CA ASP A 123 -18.79 -10.89 9.11
C ASP A 123 -17.68 -9.87 8.83
N LEU A 124 -16.95 -10.05 7.73
CA LEU A 124 -15.89 -9.15 7.30
C LEU A 124 -16.42 -8.17 6.26
N PHE A 125 -16.56 -6.90 6.64
CA PHE A 125 -16.96 -5.84 5.72
C PHE A 125 -16.01 -5.72 4.52
N ILE A 126 -14.73 -6.06 4.68
CA ILE A 126 -13.78 -6.13 3.57
C ILE A 126 -14.23 -7.14 2.50
N CYS A 127 -14.64 -8.35 2.89
CA CYS A 127 -15.20 -9.36 2.00
C CYS A 127 -16.46 -8.82 1.31
N ALA A 128 -17.36 -8.15 2.04
CA ALA A 128 -18.57 -7.57 1.49
C ALA A 128 -18.26 -6.56 0.36
N THR A 129 -17.35 -5.62 0.62
CA THR A 129 -16.95 -4.62 -0.38
C THR A 129 -16.24 -5.24 -1.59
N THR A 130 -15.41 -6.26 -1.38
CA THR A 130 -14.71 -6.96 -2.47
C THR A 130 -15.70 -7.73 -3.34
N VAL A 131 -16.61 -8.49 -2.75
CA VAL A 131 -17.66 -9.23 -3.47
C VAL A 131 -18.55 -8.29 -4.27
N ALA A 132 -18.99 -7.17 -3.68
CA ALA A 132 -19.80 -6.18 -4.39
C ALA A 132 -19.07 -5.63 -5.63
N ARG A 133 -17.75 -5.42 -5.55
CA ARG A 133 -16.94 -4.98 -6.70
C ARG A 133 -16.71 -6.06 -7.74
N MET A 134 -16.60 -7.33 -7.33
CA MET A 134 -16.53 -8.46 -8.26
C MET A 134 -17.83 -8.61 -9.05
N ILE A 135 -18.98 -8.46 -8.39
CA ILE A 135 -20.30 -8.45 -9.02
C ILE A 135 -20.41 -7.32 -10.04
N ALA A 136 -19.97 -6.12 -9.66
CA ALA A 136 -20.05 -4.92 -10.48
C ALA A 136 -18.90 -4.76 -11.50
N ASP A 137 -18.21 -5.84 -11.87
CA ASP A 137 -17.09 -5.78 -12.80
C ASP A 137 -17.57 -5.26 -14.20
N PRO A 138 -17.09 -4.08 -14.64
CA PRO A 138 -17.49 -3.49 -15.91
C PRO A 138 -16.99 -4.25 -17.14
N ARG A 139 -16.07 -5.22 -16.97
CA ARG A 139 -15.65 -6.14 -18.03
C ARG A 139 -16.67 -7.23 -18.29
N SER A 140 -17.32 -7.73 -17.24
CA SER A 140 -18.36 -8.75 -17.37
C SER A 140 -19.65 -8.16 -17.90
N ARG A 141 -20.07 -7.00 -17.36
CA ARG A 141 -21.37 -6.35 -17.66
C ARG A 141 -22.57 -7.30 -17.47
N ASP A 142 -22.41 -8.28 -16.59
CA ASP A 142 -23.40 -9.32 -16.30
C ASP A 142 -23.39 -9.60 -14.79
N PRO A 143 -24.00 -8.71 -13.99
CA PRO A 143 -24.00 -8.84 -12.54
C PRO A 143 -24.72 -10.09 -12.04
N GLU A 144 -25.73 -10.58 -12.79
CA GLU A 144 -26.49 -11.78 -12.43
C GLU A 144 -25.59 -13.01 -12.49
N ARG A 145 -24.87 -13.18 -13.60
CA ARG A 145 -23.88 -14.26 -13.73
C ARG A 145 -22.77 -14.14 -12.69
N GLN A 146 -22.24 -12.94 -12.47
CA GLN A 146 -21.17 -12.75 -11.48
C GLN A 146 -21.63 -13.12 -10.07
N LEU A 147 -22.86 -12.75 -9.71
CA LEU A 147 -23.48 -13.13 -8.46
C LEU A 147 -23.60 -14.65 -8.34
N ASP A 148 -24.14 -15.32 -9.36
CA ASP A 148 -24.31 -16.78 -9.34
C ASP A 148 -22.95 -17.52 -9.28
N ASP A 149 -21.94 -17.03 -9.99
CA ASP A 149 -20.57 -17.56 -9.95
C ASP A 149 -19.93 -17.39 -8.56
N ILE A 150 -20.22 -16.29 -7.86
CA ILE A 150 -19.73 -16.06 -6.48
C ILE A 150 -20.47 -16.94 -5.48
N LEU A 151 -21.80 -17.05 -5.61
CA LEU A 151 -22.64 -17.85 -4.72
C LEU A 151 -22.36 -19.35 -4.85
N SER A 152 -22.02 -19.83 -6.05
CA SER A 152 -21.68 -21.23 -6.32
C SER A 152 -20.24 -21.62 -5.98
N SER A 153 -19.34 -20.65 -5.76
CA SER A 153 -17.96 -20.89 -5.36
C SER A 153 -17.86 -21.42 -3.92
N ASP A 154 -16.90 -22.31 -3.64
CA ASP A 154 -16.57 -22.72 -2.27
C ASP A 154 -15.69 -21.69 -1.52
N SER A 155 -15.37 -20.56 -2.17
CA SER A 155 -14.65 -19.44 -1.55
C SER A 155 -15.48 -18.85 -0.40
N ILE A 156 -14.96 -19.01 0.81
CA ILE A 156 -15.62 -18.56 2.04
C ILE A 156 -14.72 -17.55 2.79
N CYS A 157 -13.40 -17.57 2.58
CA CYS A 157 -12.49 -16.61 3.22
C CYS A 157 -11.93 -15.57 2.23
N LEU A 158 -11.37 -14.48 2.76
CA LEU A 158 -10.84 -13.37 1.97
C LEU A 158 -9.70 -13.79 1.02
N ASP A 159 -8.86 -14.74 1.43
CA ASP A 159 -7.74 -15.22 0.63
C ASP A 159 -8.24 -15.99 -0.61
N ASP A 160 -9.32 -16.77 -0.47
CA ASP A 160 -9.96 -17.45 -1.60
C ASP A 160 -10.55 -16.44 -2.60
N MET A 161 -11.09 -15.33 -2.12
CA MET A 161 -11.63 -14.27 -2.99
C MET A 161 -10.50 -13.59 -3.78
N TYR A 162 -9.35 -13.34 -3.15
CA TYR A 162 -8.17 -12.82 -3.83
C TYR A 162 -7.61 -13.80 -4.86
N ALA A 163 -7.55 -15.09 -4.53
CA ALA A 163 -7.20 -16.15 -5.47
C ALA A 163 -8.16 -16.14 -6.67
N GLN A 164 -9.48 -16.10 -6.43
CA GLN A 164 -10.49 -16.08 -7.49
C GLN A 164 -10.35 -14.85 -8.41
N ILE A 165 -10.04 -13.67 -7.86
CA ILE A 165 -9.79 -12.46 -8.66
C ILE A 165 -8.57 -12.67 -9.58
N LEU A 166 -7.48 -13.20 -9.04
CA LEU A 166 -6.25 -13.45 -9.80
C LEU A 166 -6.44 -14.56 -10.84
N ASP A 167 -7.18 -15.63 -10.53
CA ASP A 167 -7.51 -16.70 -11.47
C ASP A 167 -8.38 -16.22 -12.63
N ARG A 168 -9.33 -15.33 -12.38
CA ARG A 168 -10.12 -14.71 -13.45
C ARG A 168 -9.27 -13.79 -14.33
N ALA A 169 -8.30 -13.11 -13.73
CA ALA A 169 -7.42 -12.17 -14.42
C ALA A 169 -6.32 -12.87 -15.24
N CYS A 170 -5.75 -13.93 -14.68
CA CYS A 170 -4.65 -14.72 -15.21
C CYS A 170 -4.88 -16.21 -14.87
N PRO A 171 -5.69 -16.91 -15.68
CA PRO A 171 -6.09 -18.29 -15.41
C PRO A 171 -4.92 -19.26 -15.28
N PRO A 172 -5.06 -20.36 -14.51
CA PRO A 172 -4.06 -21.42 -14.47
C PRO A 172 -3.69 -21.90 -15.88
N GLY A 173 -2.38 -21.96 -16.18
CA GLY A 173 -1.87 -22.28 -17.52
C GLY A 173 -1.73 -21.08 -18.47
N SER A 174 -1.92 -19.85 -17.99
CA SER A 174 -1.48 -18.64 -18.69
C SER A 174 0.02 -18.69 -19.01
N ASP A 175 0.44 -17.97 -20.06
CA ASP A 175 1.85 -17.88 -20.41
C ASP A 175 2.67 -17.19 -19.31
N ASP A 176 3.96 -17.54 -19.24
CA ASP A 176 4.89 -16.99 -18.25
C ASP A 176 5.02 -15.46 -18.40
N ASP A 177 4.97 -14.95 -19.64
CA ASP A 177 5.04 -13.51 -19.93
C ASP A 177 3.91 -12.71 -19.26
N LEU A 178 2.68 -13.24 -19.23
CA LEU A 178 1.54 -12.62 -18.58
C LEU A 178 1.68 -12.68 -17.06
N VAL A 179 2.09 -13.83 -16.52
CA VAL A 179 2.33 -13.98 -15.08
C VAL A 179 3.40 -12.99 -14.63
N ASP A 180 4.51 -12.88 -15.36
CA ASP A 180 5.58 -11.93 -15.11
C ASP A 180 5.11 -10.49 -15.22
N LEU A 181 4.25 -10.16 -16.20
CA LEU A 181 3.66 -8.83 -16.31
C LEU A 181 2.82 -8.49 -15.06
N PHE A 182 2.00 -9.42 -14.57
CA PHE A 182 1.23 -9.25 -13.33
C PHE A 182 2.16 -9.04 -12.13
N ARG A 183 3.18 -9.89 -11.98
CA ARG A 183 4.17 -9.80 -10.89
C ARG A 183 4.88 -8.46 -10.90
N ASN A 184 5.36 -8.02 -12.06
CA ASN A 184 6.08 -6.76 -12.21
C ASN A 184 5.18 -5.54 -11.92
N VAL A 185 3.94 -5.55 -12.40
CA VAL A 185 2.97 -4.46 -12.15
C VAL A 185 2.60 -4.39 -10.67
N LEU A 186 2.19 -5.51 -10.09
CA LEU A 186 1.77 -5.56 -8.68
C LEU A 186 2.96 -5.30 -7.76
N GLY A 187 4.12 -5.90 -8.03
CA GLY A 187 5.36 -5.69 -7.31
C GLY A 187 5.78 -4.23 -7.27
N ALA A 188 5.81 -3.56 -8.42
CA ALA A 188 6.09 -2.13 -8.48
C ALA A 188 5.11 -1.30 -7.65
N LEU A 189 3.81 -1.63 -7.66
CA LEU A 189 2.81 -0.94 -6.84
C LEU A 189 3.01 -1.21 -5.33
N VAL A 190 3.41 -2.42 -4.95
CA VAL A 190 3.65 -2.81 -3.55
C VAL A 190 4.84 -2.04 -2.97
N VAL A 191 5.97 -1.97 -3.68
CA VAL A 191 7.20 -1.36 -3.15
C VAL A 191 7.36 0.12 -3.50
N ALA A 192 6.42 0.71 -4.25
CA ALA A 192 6.44 2.13 -4.56
C ALA A 192 6.41 2.97 -3.29
N ARG A 193 7.39 3.88 -3.14
CA ARG A 193 7.54 4.71 -1.93
C ARG A 193 6.53 5.85 -1.86
N VAL A 194 6.09 6.31 -3.01
CA VAL A 194 4.99 7.25 -3.17
C VAL A 194 3.97 6.62 -4.13
N PRO A 195 2.66 6.86 -3.94
CA PRO A 195 1.66 6.33 -4.87
C PRO A 195 1.97 6.73 -6.31
N ILE A 196 2.07 5.75 -7.21
CA ILE A 196 2.42 5.96 -8.63
C ILE A 196 1.18 5.84 -9.52
N ASN A 197 1.11 6.67 -10.55
CA ASN A 197 0.10 6.56 -11.59
C ASN A 197 0.54 5.59 -12.70
N ILE A 198 -0.37 5.27 -13.62
CA ILE A 198 -0.10 4.32 -14.70
C ILE A 198 1.03 4.76 -15.64
N HIS A 199 1.24 6.06 -15.82
CA HIS A 199 2.30 6.58 -16.68
C HIS A 199 3.67 6.40 -16.03
N THR A 200 3.81 6.73 -14.75
CA THR A 200 5.03 6.46 -13.97
C THR A 200 5.32 4.97 -13.92
N LEU A 201 4.30 4.15 -13.62
CA LEU A 201 4.42 2.69 -13.60
C LEU A 201 4.91 2.14 -14.95
N ALA A 202 4.28 2.54 -16.05
CA ALA A 202 4.66 2.09 -17.38
C ALA A 202 6.10 2.51 -17.74
N SER A 203 6.49 3.73 -17.39
CA SER A 203 7.83 4.26 -17.65
C SER A 203 8.92 3.52 -16.88
N LEU A 204 8.65 3.11 -15.64
CA LEU A 204 9.62 2.37 -14.82
C LEU A 204 9.75 0.90 -15.26
N LEU A 205 8.66 0.29 -15.73
CA LEU A 205 8.63 -1.11 -16.11
C LEU A 205 9.02 -1.36 -17.58
N SER A 206 8.77 -0.40 -18.48
CA SER A 206 9.08 -0.57 -19.91
C SER A 206 10.59 -0.76 -20.15
N PRO A 207 10.99 -1.63 -21.09
CA PRO A 207 12.39 -1.79 -21.47
C PRO A 207 12.95 -0.53 -22.15
N ASP A 208 12.11 0.24 -22.83
CA ASP A 208 12.47 1.42 -23.63
C ASP A 208 11.41 2.52 -23.50
N GLU A 209 11.85 3.77 -23.37
CA GLU A 209 11.01 4.98 -23.31
C GLU A 209 10.15 5.17 -24.55
N SER A 210 10.65 4.78 -25.72
CA SER A 210 9.88 4.86 -26.97
C SER A 210 8.57 4.04 -26.92
N GLN A 211 8.48 3.08 -25.99
CA GLN A 211 7.35 2.17 -25.83
C GLN A 211 6.42 2.56 -24.68
N ASP A 212 6.72 3.59 -23.88
CA ASP A 212 5.97 3.94 -22.67
C ASP A 212 4.47 4.09 -22.95
N HIS A 213 4.11 4.77 -24.04
CA HIS A 213 2.70 4.98 -24.40
C HIS A 213 1.96 3.67 -24.73
N GLN A 214 2.60 2.75 -25.45
CA GLN A 214 2.03 1.45 -25.78
C GLN A 214 1.92 0.59 -24.51
N PHE A 215 2.94 0.65 -23.66
CA PHE A 215 3.00 -0.10 -22.41
C PHE A 215 1.93 0.36 -21.40
N VAL A 216 1.57 1.65 -21.37
CA VAL A 216 0.42 2.15 -20.61
C VAL A 216 -0.87 1.40 -20.99
N GLN A 217 -1.14 1.25 -22.29
CA GLN A 217 -2.35 0.53 -22.74
C GLN A 217 -2.24 -0.96 -22.47
N HIS A 218 -1.04 -1.53 -22.62
CA HIS A 218 -0.78 -2.93 -22.30
C HIS A 218 -1.08 -3.24 -20.82
N ILE A 219 -0.51 -2.50 -19.87
CA ILE A 219 -0.77 -2.63 -18.44
C ILE A 219 -2.26 -2.44 -18.12
N ARG A 220 -2.89 -1.41 -18.69
CA ARG A 220 -4.31 -1.12 -18.45
C ARG A 220 -5.20 -2.29 -18.85
N THR A 221 -5.03 -2.79 -20.08
CA THR A 221 -5.93 -3.77 -20.69
C THR A 221 -5.66 -5.20 -20.22
N ARG A 222 -4.40 -5.53 -19.93
CA ARG A 222 -3.97 -6.88 -19.56
C ARG A 222 -3.95 -7.13 -18.05
N VAL A 223 -3.71 -6.10 -17.23
CA VAL A 223 -3.58 -6.25 -15.78
C VAL A 223 -4.65 -5.46 -15.05
N LEU A 224 -4.55 -4.12 -15.06
CA LEU A 224 -5.32 -3.27 -14.14
C LEU A 224 -6.83 -3.42 -14.30
N SER A 225 -7.31 -3.50 -15.54
CA SER A 225 -8.75 -3.62 -15.79
C SER A 225 -9.40 -4.88 -15.18
N TYR A 226 -8.64 -5.92 -14.86
CA TYR A 226 -9.13 -7.12 -14.16
C TYR A 226 -9.09 -7.00 -12.63
N LEU A 227 -8.39 -5.99 -12.10
CA LEU A 227 -8.10 -5.88 -10.67
C LEU A 227 -8.90 -4.76 -9.98
N GLN A 228 -9.99 -4.27 -10.59
CA GLN A 228 -10.82 -3.18 -10.03
C GLN A 228 -11.50 -3.53 -8.69
N ALA A 229 -11.60 -4.83 -8.39
CA ALA A 229 -12.09 -5.33 -7.11
C ALA A 229 -11.11 -5.11 -5.94
N VAL A 230 -9.82 -4.92 -6.24
CA VAL A 230 -8.74 -4.78 -5.25
C VAL A 230 -7.88 -3.53 -5.45
N LEU A 231 -7.99 -2.87 -6.61
CA LEU A 231 -7.31 -1.63 -6.96
C LEU A 231 -8.29 -0.50 -7.25
N ILE A 232 -7.95 0.69 -6.77
CA ILE A 232 -8.50 1.96 -7.28
C ILE A 232 -7.68 2.33 -8.50
N ILE A 233 -8.34 2.35 -9.65
CA ILE A 233 -7.73 2.68 -10.93
C ILE A 233 -8.47 3.89 -11.48
N PRO A 234 -7.81 5.05 -11.59
CA PRO A 234 -8.46 6.26 -12.09
C PRO A 234 -8.87 6.11 -13.55
N SER A 235 -10.08 6.58 -13.86
CA SER A 235 -10.64 6.57 -15.21
C SER A 235 -9.97 7.60 -16.13
N VAL A 236 -9.91 7.28 -17.42
CA VAL A 236 -9.33 8.15 -18.48
C VAL A 236 -10.24 9.34 -18.82
N GLU A 237 -11.47 9.36 -18.31
CA GLU A 237 -12.47 10.41 -18.59
C GLU A 237 -12.24 11.72 -17.81
N VAL A 238 -11.26 11.75 -16.90
CA VAL A 238 -10.82 13.02 -16.30
C VAL A 238 -10.21 13.87 -17.42
N PRO A 239 -10.66 15.12 -17.64
CA PRO A 239 -10.11 15.99 -18.66
C PRO A 239 -8.58 16.04 -18.59
N LYS A 240 -7.94 16.15 -19.75
CA LYS A 240 -6.48 16.23 -20.02
C LYS A 240 -5.72 17.38 -19.32
N ILE A 241 -6.18 17.85 -18.17
CA ILE A 241 -5.52 18.87 -17.36
C ILE A 241 -5.16 18.23 -16.02
N ALA A 242 -4.08 17.45 -16.06
CA ALA A 242 -2.99 17.44 -15.10
C ALA A 242 -2.25 16.11 -15.24
N GLN A 243 -0.92 16.20 -15.33
CA GLN A 243 -0.02 15.07 -15.09
C GLN A 243 -0.08 14.59 -13.62
N ASP A 244 -0.93 15.21 -12.80
CA ASP A 244 -1.50 14.66 -11.56
C ASP A 244 -2.56 13.59 -11.88
N ALA A 245 -2.28 12.68 -12.82
CA ALA A 245 -3.09 11.49 -12.97
C ALA A 245 -3.12 10.81 -11.61
N GLU A 246 -4.33 10.62 -11.07
CA GLU A 246 -4.51 10.01 -9.76
C GLU A 246 -3.70 8.69 -9.68
N PRO A 247 -3.10 8.38 -8.53
CA PRO A 247 -2.29 7.18 -8.40
C PRO A 247 -3.17 5.93 -8.41
N ILE A 248 -2.58 4.82 -8.86
CA ILE A 248 -3.16 3.50 -8.64
C ILE A 248 -2.94 3.16 -7.17
N ARG A 249 -3.98 2.67 -6.49
CA ARG A 249 -3.90 2.32 -5.06
C ARG A 249 -4.52 0.97 -4.80
N PHE A 250 -3.93 0.20 -3.90
CA PHE A 250 -4.63 -0.92 -3.28
C PHE A 250 -5.81 -0.40 -2.46
N ILE A 251 -6.96 -1.05 -2.54
CA ILE A 251 -8.13 -0.69 -1.73
C ILE A 251 -7.85 -1.04 -0.26
N ARG A 252 -7.11 -2.12 -0.01
CA ARG A 252 -6.81 -2.68 1.32
C ARG A 252 -5.41 -3.28 1.37
N THR A 253 -4.74 -3.13 2.51
CA THR A 253 -3.41 -3.69 2.82
C THR A 253 -3.42 -5.22 2.82
N SER A 254 -4.52 -5.85 3.23
CA SER A 254 -4.66 -7.32 3.23
C SER A 254 -4.41 -7.99 1.87
N PHE A 255 -4.64 -7.31 0.75
CA PHE A 255 -4.29 -7.84 -0.57
C PHE A 255 -2.79 -7.76 -0.83
N VAL A 256 -2.12 -6.72 -0.33
CA VAL A 256 -0.65 -6.63 -0.34
C VAL A 256 -0.05 -7.75 0.52
N ASP A 257 -0.62 -8.01 1.69
CA ASP A 257 -0.20 -9.13 2.56
C ASP A 257 -0.39 -10.47 1.84
N TYR A 258 -1.51 -10.66 1.15
CA TYR A 258 -1.77 -11.85 0.35
C TYR A 258 -0.72 -12.03 -0.74
N LEU A 259 -0.31 -10.95 -1.42
CA LEU A 259 0.70 -11.00 -2.47
C LEU A 259 2.13 -11.19 -1.95
N THR A 260 2.42 -10.92 -0.67
CA THR A 260 3.79 -10.94 -0.11
C THR A 260 4.01 -12.04 0.93
N ASN A 261 2.96 -12.71 1.39
CA ASN A 261 3.04 -13.75 2.41
C ASN A 261 3.01 -15.17 1.82
N HIS A 262 4.13 -15.89 1.96
CA HIS A 262 4.33 -17.27 1.49
C HIS A 262 3.34 -18.30 2.06
N SER A 263 2.70 -18.04 3.21
CA SER A 263 1.74 -18.97 3.80
C SER A 263 0.29 -18.73 3.38
N ARG A 264 0.02 -17.66 2.61
CA ARG A 264 -1.34 -17.23 2.23
C ARG A 264 -1.53 -17.09 0.73
N GLY A 265 -0.54 -16.52 0.05
CA GLY A 265 -0.65 -16.11 -1.35
C GLY A 265 -0.62 -17.25 -2.35
N ASP A 266 -1.25 -17.03 -3.51
CA ASP A 266 -1.05 -17.85 -4.70
C ASP A 266 0.45 -17.84 -5.09
N PRO A 267 1.14 -19.00 -5.13
CA PRO A 267 2.56 -19.07 -5.47
C PRO A 267 2.93 -18.41 -6.80
N ARG A 268 2.01 -18.34 -7.77
CA ARG A 268 2.26 -17.70 -9.08
C ARG A 268 2.47 -16.19 -8.94
N PHE A 269 1.76 -15.55 -8.02
CA PHE A 269 1.75 -14.10 -7.85
C PHE A 269 2.48 -13.64 -6.58
N LEU A 270 3.16 -14.55 -5.89
CA LEU A 270 3.88 -14.25 -4.67
C LEU A 270 5.12 -13.38 -4.92
N LEU A 271 5.20 -12.24 -4.25
CA LEU A 271 6.18 -11.19 -4.45
C LEU A 271 7.17 -11.14 -3.29
N ASP A 272 8.46 -11.24 -3.60
CA ASP A 272 9.52 -10.89 -2.66
C ASP A 272 9.80 -9.38 -2.72
N PRO A 273 9.60 -8.62 -1.62
CA PRO A 273 9.82 -7.17 -1.63
C PRO A 273 11.24 -6.77 -2.04
N GLY A 274 12.26 -7.55 -1.68
CA GLY A 274 13.65 -7.31 -2.07
C GLY A 274 13.83 -7.36 -3.59
N GLU A 275 13.33 -8.41 -4.23
CA GLU A 275 13.32 -8.56 -5.69
C GLU A 275 12.55 -7.41 -6.36
N GLN A 276 11.41 -7.00 -5.80
CA GLN A 276 10.63 -5.90 -6.39
C GLN A 276 11.33 -4.55 -6.25
N HIS A 277 12.01 -4.29 -5.13
CA HIS A 277 12.86 -3.11 -4.97
C HIS A 277 14.03 -3.11 -5.96
N GLU A 278 14.67 -4.26 -6.19
CA GLU A 278 15.73 -4.41 -7.20
C GLU A 278 15.20 -4.08 -8.62
N GLN A 279 14.06 -4.64 -9.01
CA GLN A 279 13.44 -4.38 -10.30
C GLN A 279 13.12 -2.89 -10.51
N LEU A 280 12.54 -2.23 -9.49
CA LEU A 280 12.29 -0.79 -9.55
C LEU A 280 13.58 0.03 -9.59
N ALA A 281 14.62 -0.38 -8.88
CA ALA A 281 15.92 0.29 -8.95
C ALA A 281 16.50 0.24 -10.38
N ILE A 282 16.44 -0.93 -11.03
CA ILE A 282 16.86 -1.10 -12.43
C ILE A 282 16.01 -0.23 -13.37
N GLY A 283 14.70 -0.16 -13.15
CA GLY A 283 13.78 0.73 -13.87
C GLY A 283 14.17 2.21 -13.73
N CYS A 284 14.42 2.65 -12.49
CA CYS A 284 14.85 4.02 -12.20
C CYS A 284 16.18 4.35 -12.90
N LEU A 285 17.19 3.48 -12.76
CA LEU A 285 18.49 3.68 -13.39
C LEU A 285 18.42 3.73 -14.91
N ARG A 286 17.53 2.94 -15.54
CA ARG A 286 17.27 3.02 -16.98
C ARG A 286 16.77 4.41 -17.37
N ARG A 287 15.75 4.94 -16.67
CA ARG A 287 15.19 6.28 -16.95
C ARG A 287 16.20 7.40 -16.71
N MET A 288 17.05 7.25 -15.70
CA MET A 288 18.05 8.27 -15.37
C MET A 288 19.19 8.40 -16.40
N ARG A 289 19.26 7.51 -17.41
CA ARG A 289 20.24 7.64 -18.50
C ARG A 289 20.02 8.89 -19.35
N ASP A 290 18.80 9.42 -19.36
CA ASP A 290 18.41 10.59 -20.15
C ASP A 290 18.65 11.92 -19.41
N LEU A 291 19.21 11.86 -18.20
CA LEU A 291 19.57 13.05 -17.44
C LEU A 291 20.62 13.89 -18.16
N LYS A 292 20.34 15.18 -18.23
CA LYS A 292 21.25 16.20 -18.73
C LYS A 292 21.45 17.27 -17.67
N ARG A 293 22.61 17.93 -17.73
CA ARG A 293 22.88 19.06 -16.84
C ARG A 293 21.81 20.12 -17.07
N ASN A 294 21.24 20.61 -15.97
CA ASN A 294 20.22 21.67 -15.99
C ASN A 294 18.99 21.32 -16.85
N MET A 295 18.35 20.18 -16.58
CA MET A 295 17.17 19.70 -17.32
C MET A 295 16.10 20.78 -17.55
N CYS A 296 15.86 21.64 -16.56
CA CYS A 296 14.83 22.66 -16.61
C CYS A 296 15.34 24.03 -17.09
N ASP A 297 16.60 24.16 -17.50
CA ASP A 297 17.26 25.41 -17.91
C ASP A 297 17.21 26.54 -16.86
N LEU A 298 17.43 26.20 -15.59
CA LEU A 298 17.34 27.13 -14.47
C LEU A 298 18.56 28.06 -14.39
N ASP A 299 18.32 29.29 -13.94
CA ASP A 299 19.39 30.21 -13.54
C ASP A 299 19.93 29.80 -12.17
N PRO A 300 21.22 29.45 -12.03
CA PRO A 300 21.80 29.01 -10.76
C PRO A 300 21.84 30.11 -9.68
N LEU A 301 21.56 31.38 -10.03
CA LEU A 301 21.52 32.50 -9.10
C LEU A 301 20.16 32.69 -8.42
N LEU A 302 19.11 32.01 -8.89
CA LEU A 302 17.76 32.13 -8.34
C LEU A 302 17.46 31.00 -7.34
N LEU A 303 16.73 31.32 -6.28
CA LEU A 303 16.08 30.32 -5.43
C LEU A 303 14.94 29.64 -6.19
N ASN A 304 14.61 28.39 -5.83
CA ASN A 304 13.47 27.67 -6.44
C ASN A 304 12.16 28.48 -6.36
N SER A 305 11.93 29.22 -5.27
CA SER A 305 10.76 30.09 -5.07
C SER A 305 10.72 31.31 -5.98
N GLU A 306 11.86 31.70 -6.55
CA GLU A 306 12.00 32.85 -7.45
C GLU A 306 11.91 32.44 -8.92
N VAL A 307 11.99 31.14 -9.22
CA VAL A 307 11.85 30.62 -10.57
C VAL A 307 10.38 30.63 -10.98
N ALA A 308 10.03 31.50 -11.93
CA ALA A 308 8.70 31.53 -12.52
C ALA A 308 8.32 30.17 -13.13
N ASN A 309 7.13 29.68 -12.79
CA ASN A 309 6.55 28.44 -13.31
C ASN A 309 7.45 27.20 -13.14
N LEU A 310 8.27 27.13 -12.08
CA LEU A 310 9.21 26.02 -11.85
C LEU A 310 8.56 24.64 -12.00
N GLU A 311 7.39 24.44 -11.38
CA GLU A 311 6.62 23.19 -11.46
C GLU A 311 6.23 22.82 -12.90
N GLN A 312 5.83 23.81 -13.71
CA GLN A 312 5.53 23.56 -15.11
C GLN A 312 6.79 23.23 -15.91
N ARG A 313 7.91 23.89 -15.64
CA ARG A 313 9.20 23.61 -16.29
C ARG A 313 9.67 22.19 -15.99
N ILE A 314 9.53 21.75 -14.74
CA ILE A 314 9.81 20.37 -14.31
C ILE A 314 8.96 19.39 -15.13
N ARG A 315 7.65 19.63 -15.23
CA ARG A 315 6.71 18.81 -16.02
C ARG A 315 7.06 18.75 -17.50
N ASP A 316 7.42 19.88 -18.09
CA ASP A 316 7.74 19.97 -19.52
C ASP A 316 9.10 19.35 -19.85
N SER A 317 10.03 19.34 -18.87
CA SER A 317 11.41 18.88 -19.07
C SER A 317 11.64 17.43 -18.65
N MET A 318 10.81 16.87 -17.77
CA MET A 318 11.01 15.53 -17.21
C MET A 318 9.71 14.73 -17.19
N SER A 319 9.77 13.51 -17.74
CA SER A 319 8.65 12.58 -17.67
C SER A 319 8.32 12.19 -16.22
N PRO A 320 7.08 11.79 -15.90
CA PRO A 320 6.70 11.34 -14.55
C PRO A 320 7.57 10.18 -14.04
N GLY A 321 7.97 9.27 -14.92
CA GLY A 321 8.89 8.18 -14.62
C GLY A 321 10.28 8.68 -14.20
N LEU A 322 10.82 9.66 -14.93
CA LEU A 322 12.12 10.26 -14.59
C LEU A 322 12.07 11.04 -13.27
N GLN A 323 10.99 11.78 -13.01
CA GLN A 323 10.80 12.48 -11.74
C GLN A 323 10.79 11.51 -10.55
N TYR A 324 10.02 10.41 -10.66
CA TYR A 324 10.02 9.35 -9.65
C TYR A 324 11.41 8.74 -9.48
N ALA A 325 12.06 8.38 -10.59
CA ALA A 325 13.38 7.76 -10.59
C ALA A 325 14.41 8.63 -9.85
N CYS A 326 14.51 9.92 -10.19
CA CYS A 326 15.41 10.85 -9.52
C CYS A 326 15.13 11.00 -8.02
N ALA A 327 13.87 10.98 -7.61
CA ALA A 327 13.48 11.15 -6.21
C ALA A 327 13.63 9.87 -5.38
N GLN A 328 13.42 8.69 -5.97
CA GLN A 328 13.24 7.43 -5.21
C GLN A 328 14.28 6.35 -5.52
N MET A 329 15.14 6.50 -6.54
CA MET A 329 16.14 5.49 -6.91
C MET A 329 17.00 5.04 -5.73
N SER A 330 17.51 6.00 -4.93
CA SER A 330 18.36 5.69 -3.80
C SER A 330 17.65 4.82 -2.76
N VAL A 331 16.35 5.04 -2.55
CA VAL A 331 15.54 4.24 -1.62
C VAL A 331 15.42 2.80 -2.10
N HIS A 332 15.18 2.58 -3.39
CA HIS A 332 15.10 1.23 -3.96
C HIS A 332 16.46 0.51 -3.94
N VAL A 333 17.56 1.20 -4.27
CA VAL A 333 18.91 0.62 -4.25
C VAL A 333 19.39 0.29 -2.84
N THR A 334 19.03 1.13 -1.86
CA THR A 334 19.44 0.96 -0.46
C THR A 334 18.44 0.16 0.35
N TYR A 335 17.38 -0.35 -0.27
CA TYR A 335 16.44 -1.23 0.40
C TYR A 335 17.22 -2.41 0.96
N ARG A 336 17.31 -2.45 2.28
CA ARG A 336 17.75 -3.62 3.01
C ARG A 336 16.48 -4.22 3.54
N GLU A 337 16.14 -5.39 3.04
CA GLU A 337 15.29 -6.29 3.80
C GLU A 337 15.93 -6.40 5.17
N TRP A 338 15.28 -5.90 6.22
CA TRP A 338 15.82 -6.03 7.56
C TRP A 338 15.75 -7.52 7.93
N ARG A 339 16.80 -8.27 7.61
CA ARG A 339 17.05 -9.64 8.08
C ARG A 339 17.91 -9.61 9.34
N GLY A 340 17.66 -8.64 10.23
CA GLY A 340 18.35 -8.52 11.50
C GLY A 340 17.83 -9.53 12.51
N PRO A 341 18.64 -9.98 13.49
CA PRO A 341 18.12 -10.80 14.58
C PRO A 341 17.05 -10.00 15.33
N ARG A 342 15.96 -10.67 15.71
CA ARG A 342 14.97 -10.14 16.67
C ARG A 342 15.76 -9.57 17.85
N ILE A 343 15.67 -8.26 18.07
CA ILE A 343 16.34 -7.64 19.22
C ILE A 343 15.63 -8.19 20.47
N GLY A 344 16.25 -9.20 21.04
CA GLY A 344 15.67 -10.12 22.02
C GLY A 344 16.59 -11.30 22.34
N GLU A 345 17.53 -11.66 21.45
CA GLU A 345 18.62 -12.58 21.80
C GLU A 345 19.93 -11.83 21.98
N GLY A 346 20.43 -11.86 23.23
CA GLY A 346 21.50 -11.01 23.72
C GLY A 346 22.83 -11.23 23.03
N VAL A 347 23.39 -10.14 22.48
CA VAL A 347 24.82 -10.04 22.22
C VAL A 347 25.48 -9.55 23.50
N ARG A 348 26.05 -10.50 24.25
CA ARG A 348 27.06 -10.21 25.26
C ARG A 348 28.25 -9.53 24.59
N HIS A 349 28.77 -8.53 25.28
CA HIS A 349 30.01 -7.81 25.00
C HIS A 349 31.12 -8.67 24.38
N HIS A 350 31.67 -8.21 23.27
CA HIS A 350 33.12 -8.18 23.10
C HIS A 350 33.53 -6.97 22.26
N GLU A 351 33.95 -5.93 22.95
CA GLU A 351 34.79 -4.87 22.41
C GLU A 351 36.21 -5.41 22.13
N THR A 352 36.84 -4.78 21.14
CA THR A 352 38.29 -4.57 20.95
C THR A 352 39.22 -5.79 20.83
N SER A 353 39.64 -6.11 19.59
CA SER A 353 41.07 -6.19 19.22
C SER A 353 41.26 -6.51 17.73
N VAL A 354 41.41 -5.48 16.88
CA VAL A 354 42.10 -5.61 15.58
C VAL A 354 42.96 -4.37 15.35
N LEU A 355 43.90 -4.09 16.26
CA LEU A 355 45.04 -3.20 16.03
C LEU A 355 46.20 -3.60 16.96
N ALA A 356 46.73 -4.82 16.81
CA ALA A 356 48.04 -5.22 17.33
C ALA A 356 48.48 -6.52 16.65
N GLY A 357 49.06 -6.41 15.45
CA GLY A 357 49.54 -7.55 14.68
C GLY A 357 50.58 -7.14 13.65
N ARG A 358 51.52 -6.27 14.05
CA ARG A 358 52.70 -5.90 13.24
C ARG A 358 53.83 -5.37 14.13
N ALA A 359 54.43 -6.27 14.90
CA ALA A 359 55.81 -6.15 15.39
C ALA A 359 56.24 -7.53 15.90
N GLN A 360 57.52 -7.88 15.66
CA GLN A 360 58.24 -9.08 16.13
C GLN A 360 58.11 -10.35 15.28
N LEU A 361 58.75 -10.30 14.12
CA LEU A 361 59.60 -11.41 13.65
C LEU A 361 60.94 -10.79 13.26
N ASP A 362 61.87 -10.75 14.22
CA ASP A 362 63.30 -10.70 13.96
C ASP A 362 64.06 -10.96 15.27
N GLY A 363 64.91 -11.99 15.24
CA GLY A 363 65.97 -12.20 16.23
C GLY A 363 65.68 -13.31 17.25
N GLU A 364 66.06 -14.54 16.91
CA GLU A 364 66.92 -15.33 17.78
C GLU A 364 67.54 -16.49 16.99
N GLY A 365 68.82 -16.31 16.65
CA GLY A 365 69.69 -17.38 16.20
C GLY A 365 70.35 -18.07 17.38
N SER A 366 70.55 -19.39 17.23
CA SER A 366 71.68 -20.18 17.73
C SER A 366 72.10 -20.01 19.20
N ARG A 367 71.92 -21.08 20.00
CA ARG A 367 73.04 -21.86 20.58
C ARG A 367 72.59 -23.11 21.37
N SER A 368 73.39 -24.16 21.17
CA SER A 368 73.73 -25.30 22.05
C SER A 368 72.69 -26.37 22.39
N GLY A 369 73.03 -27.60 21.99
CA GLY A 369 72.40 -28.87 22.37
C GLY A 369 72.69 -29.94 21.33
#